data_AF-A0A839AN10-F1
#
_entry.id   AF-A0A839AN10-F1
#
_cell.length_a   1.000
_cell.length_b   1.000
_cell.length_c   1.000
_cell.angle_alpha   90.00
_cell.angle_beta   90.00
_cell.angle_gamma   90.00
#
_symmetry.space_group_name_H-M   'P 1'
#
loop_
_entity.id
_entity.type
_entity.pdbx_description
1 polymer ?
#
loop_
_entity_poly.entity_id
_entity_poly.type
_entity_poly.pdbx_seq_one_letter_code
_entity_poly.pdbx_strand_id
1 'polypeptide(L)'
;MRKNKAISILENQIKKLGKKENLNHRWTIETRTYLKEFFGEDSEQLQFLKDFNWKPGIASEPEIYKPTIEKFLYDCISTIKNIGLKKEVTENWFSKIPNWIMSLSLTGLFGLGIVIGNVTNDKQNFELRQENKVLKRELLNKTEDTLSIKNEKTR
;
A
#
# COMPACT_ATOMS: atom_id res chain seq x y z
N MET A 1 -9.20 10.32 -14.71
CA MET A 1 -10.03 11.57 -14.78
C MET A 1 -9.95 12.38 -13.48
N ARG A 2 -10.17 13.72 -13.49
CA ARG A 2 -10.22 14.55 -12.26
C ARG A 2 -11.59 14.47 -11.56
N LYS A 3 -11.62 14.38 -10.22
CA LYS A 3 -12.86 14.25 -9.41
C LYS A 3 -13.93 15.28 -9.77
N ASN A 4 -13.57 16.57 -9.84
CA ASN A 4 -14.51 17.65 -10.14
C ASN A 4 -15.15 17.51 -11.53
N LYS A 5 -14.42 16.96 -12.51
CA LYS A 5 -14.94 16.70 -13.86
C LYS A 5 -15.93 15.54 -13.85
N ALA A 6 -15.72 14.51 -13.03
CA ALA A 6 -16.66 13.41 -12.89
C ALA A 6 -17.97 13.86 -12.26
N ILE A 7 -17.88 14.66 -11.20
CA ILE A 7 -19.03 15.26 -10.52
C ILE A 7 -19.83 16.13 -11.50
N SER A 8 -19.16 17.01 -12.26
CA SER A 8 -19.85 17.87 -13.21
C SER A 8 -20.53 17.10 -14.34
N ILE A 9 -19.96 15.97 -14.77
CA ILE A 9 -20.60 15.06 -15.74
C ILE A 9 -21.88 14.46 -15.15
N LEU A 10 -21.85 13.95 -13.91
CA LEU A 10 -23.04 13.39 -13.26
C LEU A 10 -24.12 14.46 -13.01
N GLU A 11 -23.74 15.65 -12.57
CA GLU A 11 -24.66 16.79 -12.42
C GLU A 11 -25.31 17.17 -13.76
N ASN A 12 -24.56 17.09 -14.86
CA ASN A 12 -25.11 17.32 -16.19
C ASN A 12 -26.08 16.20 -16.60
N GLN A 13 -25.82 14.94 -16.25
CA GLN A 13 -26.77 13.85 -16.50
C GLN A 13 -28.07 14.01 -15.70
N ILE A 14 -28.00 14.49 -14.45
CA ILE A 14 -29.17 14.88 -13.64
C ILE A 14 -29.95 16.00 -14.32
N LYS A 15 -29.27 17.07 -14.78
CA LYS A 15 -29.93 18.16 -15.51
C LYS A 15 -30.60 17.69 -16.80
N LYS A 16 -30.00 16.73 -17.51
CA LYS A 16 -30.59 16.12 -18.70
C LYS A 16 -31.87 15.36 -18.36
N LEU A 17 -31.93 14.60 -17.26
CA LEU A 17 -33.15 13.93 -16.75
C LEU A 17 -34.28 14.93 -16.47
N GLY A 18 -33.94 16.17 -16.10
CA GLY A 18 -34.87 17.27 -15.93
C GLY A 18 -35.82 17.49 -17.12
N LYS A 19 -35.38 17.17 -18.34
CA LYS A 19 -36.14 17.37 -19.59
C LYS A 19 -36.78 16.05 -20.04
N LYS A 20 -38.11 16.05 -20.24
CA LYS A 20 -38.95 14.86 -20.50
C LYS A 20 -38.49 14.01 -21.70
N GLU A 21 -37.84 14.62 -22.68
CA GLU A 21 -37.37 13.99 -23.94
C GLU A 21 -36.03 13.23 -23.82
N ASN A 22 -35.30 13.40 -22.72
CA ASN A 22 -33.93 12.91 -22.59
C ASN A 22 -33.79 11.57 -21.87
N LEU A 23 -34.89 11.02 -21.33
CA LEU A 23 -34.90 9.70 -20.68
C LEU A 23 -34.98 8.60 -21.76
N ASN A 24 -33.98 8.59 -22.64
CA ASN A 24 -33.94 7.73 -23.82
C ASN A 24 -32.72 6.81 -23.79
N HIS A 25 -32.70 5.82 -24.70
CA HIS A 25 -31.65 4.81 -24.77
C HIS A 25 -30.24 5.41 -24.88
N ARG A 26 -30.09 6.56 -25.55
CA ARG A 26 -28.80 7.24 -25.71
C ARG A 26 -28.29 7.79 -24.39
N TRP A 27 -29.14 8.46 -23.62
CA TRP A 27 -28.80 8.96 -22.28
C TRP A 27 -28.32 7.83 -21.38
N THR A 28 -28.97 6.66 -21.46
CA THR A 28 -28.58 5.46 -20.71
C THR A 28 -27.19 4.99 -21.09
N ILE A 29 -26.91 4.84 -22.39
CA ILE A 29 -25.60 4.39 -22.87
C ILE A 29 -24.51 5.37 -22.42
N GLU A 30 -24.75 6.67 -22.58
CA GLU A 30 -23.81 7.72 -22.15
C GLU A 30 -23.55 7.60 -20.63
N THR A 31 -24.60 7.57 -19.83
CA THR A 31 -24.51 7.49 -18.36
C THR A 31 -23.81 6.21 -17.89
N ARG A 32 -24.13 5.07 -18.51
CA ARG A 32 -23.47 3.79 -18.22
C ARG A 32 -21.99 3.82 -18.57
N THR A 33 -21.62 4.46 -19.67
CA THR A 33 -20.22 4.60 -20.10
C THR A 33 -19.44 5.43 -19.09
N TYR A 34 -20.01 6.55 -18.63
CA TYR A 34 -19.40 7.37 -17.59
C TYR A 34 -19.23 6.61 -16.28
N LEU A 35 -20.25 5.89 -15.81
CA LEU A 35 -20.15 5.15 -14.55
C LEU A 35 -19.14 3.99 -14.65
N LYS A 36 -19.05 3.32 -15.80
CA LYS A 36 -18.00 2.34 -16.08
C LYS A 36 -16.61 2.96 -15.99
N GLU A 37 -16.42 4.17 -16.51
CA GLU A 37 -15.17 4.92 -16.37
C GLU A 37 -14.89 5.32 -14.91
N PHE A 38 -15.92 5.70 -14.15
CA PHE A 38 -15.74 6.26 -12.80
C PHE A 38 -15.53 5.19 -11.73
N PHE A 39 -16.22 4.06 -11.85
CA PHE A 39 -16.29 3.01 -10.82
C PHE A 39 -15.76 1.66 -11.30
N GLY A 40 -15.69 1.42 -12.62
CA GLY A 40 -15.26 0.14 -13.20
C GLY A 40 -16.42 -0.76 -13.65
N GLU A 41 -16.08 -1.78 -14.43
CA GLU A 41 -17.05 -2.71 -15.07
C GLU A 41 -17.82 -3.59 -14.08
N ASP A 42 -17.20 -3.88 -12.94
CA ASP A 42 -17.70 -4.79 -11.92
C ASP A 42 -18.31 -4.05 -10.71
N SER A 43 -18.44 -2.73 -10.81
CA SER A 43 -18.98 -1.91 -9.72
C SER A 43 -20.48 -2.13 -9.51
N GLU A 44 -20.92 -2.09 -8.25
CA GLU A 44 -22.34 -2.17 -7.87
C GLU A 44 -23.15 -1.04 -8.50
N GLN A 45 -22.55 0.15 -8.65
CA GLN A 45 -23.17 1.29 -9.32
C GLN A 45 -23.48 0.98 -10.79
N LEU A 46 -22.62 0.22 -11.47
CA LEU A 46 -22.88 -0.20 -12.84
C LEU A 46 -23.92 -1.34 -12.89
N GLN A 47 -23.92 -2.25 -11.91
CA GLN A 47 -24.92 -3.31 -11.80
C GLN A 47 -26.32 -2.73 -11.62
N PHE A 48 -26.49 -1.73 -10.75
CA PHE A 48 -27.76 -1.03 -10.57
C PHE A 48 -28.35 -0.58 -11.91
N LEU A 49 -27.55 0.02 -12.81
CA LEU A 49 -28.02 0.45 -14.14
C LEU A 49 -28.20 -0.68 -15.16
N LYS A 50 -27.51 -1.82 -14.99
CA LYS A 50 -27.76 -3.02 -15.80
C LYS A 50 -29.11 -3.64 -15.40
N ASP A 51 -29.40 -3.67 -14.10
CA ASP A 51 -30.61 -4.23 -13.51
C ASP A 51 -31.81 -3.30 -13.62
N PHE A 52 -31.54 -1.99 -13.74
CA PHE A 52 -32.42 -0.98 -14.33
C PHE A 52 -32.57 -1.23 -15.84
N ASN A 53 -32.94 -2.46 -16.16
CA ASN A 53 -33.23 -2.94 -17.48
C ASN A 53 -34.30 -2.01 -18.03
N TRP A 54 -34.01 -1.27 -19.10
CA TRP A 54 -34.91 -0.29 -19.74
C TRP A 54 -36.09 -1.01 -20.39
N LYS A 55 -36.89 -1.65 -19.55
CA LYS A 55 -38.12 -2.32 -19.92
C LYS A 55 -39.07 -1.26 -20.45
N PRO A 56 -39.98 -1.62 -21.37
CA PRO A 56 -40.96 -0.70 -21.94
C PRO A 56 -41.67 0.15 -20.88
N GLY A 57 -41.94 -0.40 -19.68
CA GLY A 57 -42.56 0.31 -18.55
C GLY A 57 -41.81 1.56 -18.08
N ILE A 58 -40.48 1.61 -18.15
CA ILE A 58 -39.69 2.79 -17.72
C ILE A 58 -39.82 3.94 -18.72
N ALA A 59 -39.84 3.62 -20.02
CA ALA A 59 -40.12 4.61 -21.06
C ALA A 59 -41.60 5.05 -21.06
N SER A 60 -42.49 4.18 -20.56
CA SER A 60 -43.92 4.43 -20.44
C SER A 60 -44.24 5.36 -19.26
N GLU A 61 -43.49 5.27 -18.16
CA GLU A 61 -43.76 5.96 -16.89
C GLU A 61 -42.52 6.71 -16.34
N PRO A 62 -41.93 7.64 -17.11
CA PRO A 62 -40.67 8.30 -16.73
C PRO A 62 -40.78 9.09 -15.41
N GLU A 63 -41.97 9.56 -15.05
CA GLU A 63 -42.20 10.34 -13.83
C GLU A 63 -42.07 9.50 -12.54
N ILE A 64 -42.27 8.18 -12.62
CA ILE A 64 -42.14 7.26 -11.48
C ILE A 64 -40.68 6.88 -11.24
N TYR A 65 -39.92 6.67 -12.33
CA TYR A 65 -38.54 6.19 -12.25
C TYR A 65 -37.50 7.32 -12.12
N LYS A 66 -37.82 8.51 -12.61
CA LYS A 66 -36.92 9.67 -12.59
C LYS A 66 -36.40 10.03 -11.18
N PRO A 67 -37.25 10.10 -10.12
CA PRO A 67 -36.75 10.37 -8.77
C PRO A 67 -35.75 9.33 -8.27
N THR A 68 -35.97 8.05 -8.60
CA THR A 68 -35.07 6.96 -8.22
C THR A 68 -33.72 7.05 -8.93
N ILE A 69 -33.73 7.34 -10.24
CA ILE A 69 -32.50 7.52 -11.03
C ILE A 69 -31.74 8.76 -10.55
N GLU A 70 -32.45 9.86 -10.29
CA GLU A 70 -31.87 11.10 -9.80
C GLU A 70 -31.19 10.89 -8.44
N LYS A 71 -31.87 10.23 -7.50
CA LYS A 71 -31.28 9.83 -6.22
C LYS A 71 -30.02 8.98 -6.40
N PHE A 72 -30.08 7.97 -7.27
CA PHE A 72 -28.93 7.13 -7.58
C PHE A 72 -27.73 7.92 -8.11
N LEU A 73 -27.95 8.89 -8.99
CA LEU A 73 -26.86 9.74 -9.50
C LEU A 73 -26.29 10.65 -8.41
N TYR A 74 -27.11 11.15 -7.50
CA TYR A 74 -26.63 11.87 -6.31
C TYR A 74 -25.80 10.98 -5.38
N ASP A 75 -26.19 9.73 -5.18
CA ASP A 75 -25.42 8.76 -4.39
C ASP A 75 -24.06 8.45 -5.07
N CYS A 76 -24.03 8.38 -6.40
CA CYS A 76 -22.78 8.27 -7.16
C CYS A 76 -21.88 9.50 -6.97
N ILE A 77 -22.44 10.72 -7.01
CA ILE A 77 -21.69 11.96 -6.72
C ILE A 77 -21.12 11.92 -5.30
N SER A 78 -21.91 11.51 -4.31
CA SER A 78 -21.49 11.37 -2.92
C SER A 78 -20.33 10.37 -2.80
N THR A 79 -20.42 9.24 -3.49
CA THR A 79 -19.38 8.22 -3.54
C THR A 79 -18.07 8.77 -4.12
N ILE A 80 -18.13 9.54 -5.21
CA ILE A 80 -16.93 10.18 -5.80
C ILE A 80 -16.32 11.22 -4.86
N LYS A 81 -17.13 11.97 -4.12
CA LYS A 81 -16.66 12.95 -3.13
C LYS A 81 -15.94 12.27 -1.96
N ASN A 82 -16.57 11.25 -1.38
CA ASN A 82 -16.12 10.61 -0.15
C ASN A 82 -15.02 9.55 -0.39
N ILE A 83 -15.22 8.69 -1.39
CA ILE A 83 -14.31 7.56 -1.68
C ILE A 83 -13.33 7.94 -2.80
N GLY A 84 -13.86 8.49 -3.89
CA GLY A 84 -13.07 8.86 -5.06
C GLY A 84 -13.44 8.08 -6.32
N LEU A 85 -12.65 8.31 -7.36
CA LEU A 85 -12.77 7.57 -8.62
C LEU A 85 -11.99 6.26 -8.53
N LYS A 86 -12.37 5.29 -9.37
CA LYS A 86 -11.59 4.08 -9.62
C LYS A 86 -10.14 4.50 -9.87
N LYS A 87 -9.24 3.97 -9.05
CA LYS A 87 -7.80 4.10 -9.28
C LYS A 87 -7.45 3.24 -10.48
N GLU A 88 -6.78 3.83 -11.46
CA GLU A 88 -6.07 3.03 -12.44
C GLU A 88 -5.10 2.11 -11.68
N VAL A 89 -4.96 0.86 -12.14
CA VAL A 89 -3.96 -0.04 -11.59
C VAL A 89 -2.61 0.54 -11.97
N THR A 90 -2.08 1.42 -11.12
CA THR A 90 -0.72 1.89 -11.25
C THR A 90 0.15 0.69 -10.94
N GLU A 91 0.84 0.17 -11.95
CA GLU A 91 1.91 -0.80 -11.74
C GLU A 91 2.77 -0.31 -10.56
N ASN A 92 2.79 -1.10 -9.49
CA ASN A 92 3.60 -0.78 -8.33
C ASN A 92 5.05 -0.60 -8.82
N TRP A 93 5.78 0.42 -8.36
CA TRP A 93 7.19 0.59 -8.73
C TRP A 93 8.02 -0.69 -8.50
N PHE A 94 7.62 -1.52 -7.52
CA PHE A 94 8.14 -2.86 -7.26
C PHE A 94 7.97 -3.84 -8.42
N SER A 95 6.89 -3.77 -9.20
CA SER A 95 6.68 -4.64 -10.37
C SER A 95 7.53 -4.25 -11.57
N LYS A 96 8.18 -3.07 -11.53
CA LYS A 96 9.14 -2.62 -12.55
C LYS A 96 10.58 -3.01 -12.21
N ILE A 97 10.82 -3.54 -11.01
CA ILE A 97 12.17 -4.00 -10.61
C ILE A 97 12.42 -5.35 -11.27
N PRO A 98 13.45 -5.47 -12.13
CA PRO A 98 13.83 -6.75 -12.71
C PRO A 98 14.18 -7.78 -11.64
N ASN A 99 13.77 -9.04 -11.83
CA ASN A 99 13.99 -10.13 -10.87
C ASN A 99 15.47 -10.29 -10.44
N TRP A 100 16.42 -9.95 -11.32
CA TRP A 100 17.85 -10.01 -11.01
C TRP A 100 18.28 -9.02 -9.92
N ILE A 101 17.64 -7.84 -9.84
CA ILE A 101 17.92 -6.84 -8.80
C ILE A 101 17.43 -7.32 -7.44
N MET A 102 16.27 -7.99 -7.40
CA MET A 102 15.73 -8.60 -6.17
C MET A 102 16.60 -9.76 -5.68
N SER A 103 17.19 -10.54 -6.60
CA SER A 103 18.14 -11.59 -6.25
C SER A 103 19.45 -11.00 -5.70
N LEU A 104 19.98 -9.96 -6.35
CA LEU A 104 21.24 -9.31 -5.95
C LEU A 104 21.11 -8.53 -4.65
N SER A 105 19.96 -7.92 -4.36
CA SER A 105 19.73 -7.20 -3.11
C SER A 105 19.76 -8.14 -1.91
N LEU A 106 19.16 -9.33 -2.05
CA LEU A 106 19.16 -10.34 -1.00
C LEU A 106 20.56 -10.89 -0.76
N THR A 107 21.27 -11.30 -1.82
CA THR A 107 22.65 -11.83 -1.70
C THR A 107 23.64 -10.76 -1.21
N GLY A 108 23.47 -9.50 -1.65
CA GLY A 108 24.30 -8.38 -1.22
C GLY A 108 24.12 -8.01 0.25
N LEU A 109 22.89 -8.06 0.77
CA LEU A 109 22.61 -7.84 2.19
C LEU A 109 23.25 -8.92 3.07
N PHE A 110 23.17 -10.19 2.67
CA PHE A 110 23.84 -11.28 3.38
C PHE A 110 25.37 -11.14 3.32
N GLY A 111 25.94 -10.77 2.17
CA GLY A 111 27.38 -10.55 2.02
C GLY A 111 27.92 -9.42 2.90
N LEU A 112 27.24 -8.28 2.93
CA LEU A 112 27.59 -7.15 3.81
C LEU A 112 27.49 -7.54 5.29
N GLY A 113 26.45 -8.28 5.68
CA GLY A 113 26.29 -8.78 7.04
C GLY A 113 27.42 -9.70 7.50
N ILE A 114 27.87 -10.61 6.63
CA ILE A 114 29.01 -11.52 6.92
C ILE A 114 30.32 -10.74 7.08
N VAL A 115 30.59 -9.77 6.19
CA VAL A 115 31.81 -8.96 6.27
C VAL A 115 31.83 -8.12 7.54
N ILE A 116 30.73 -7.42 7.84
CA ILE A 116 30.62 -6.60 9.07
C ILE A 116 30.75 -7.49 10.31
N GLY A 117 30.07 -8.64 10.32
CA GLY A 117 30.11 -9.61 11.41
C GLY A 117 31.53 -10.12 11.68
N ASN A 118 32.25 -10.54 10.64
CA ASN A 118 33.63 -11.03 10.77
C ASN A 118 34.57 -9.94 11.31
N VAL A 119 34.47 -8.71 10.80
CA VAL A 119 35.30 -7.58 11.28
C VAL A 119 35.03 -7.27 12.75
N THR A 120 33.76 -7.31 13.19
CA THR A 120 33.43 -7.09 14.60
C THR A 120 33.92 -8.22 15.51
N ASN A 121 33.82 -9.48 15.04
CA ASN A 121 34.21 -10.65 15.81
C ASN A 121 35.74 -10.75 15.98
N ASP A 122 36.51 -10.39 14.94
CA ASP A 122 37.98 -10.35 15.00
C ASP A 122 38.48 -9.27 15.97
N LYS A 123 37.84 -8.09 16.00
CA LYS A 123 38.14 -7.05 16.98
C LYS A 123 37.91 -7.53 18.42
N GLN A 124 36.75 -8.11 18.68
CA GLN A 124 36.41 -8.62 20.00
C GLN A 124 37.35 -9.75 20.45
N ASN A 125 37.70 -10.68 19.55
CA ASN A 125 38.66 -11.73 19.86
C ASN A 125 40.07 -11.20 20.17
N PHE A 126 40.50 -10.13 19.50
CA PHE A 126 41.78 -9.50 19.77
C PHE A 126 41.80 -8.84 21.16
N GLU A 127 40.75 -8.10 21.50
CA GLU A 127 40.57 -7.46 22.80
C GLU A 127 40.54 -8.49 23.93
N LEU A 128 39.74 -9.56 23.78
CA LEU A 128 39.66 -10.66 24.75
C LEU A 128 41.01 -11.38 24.95
N ARG A 129 41.82 -11.50 23.90
CA ARG A 129 43.17 -12.09 24.00
C ARG A 129 44.15 -11.17 24.72
N GLN A 130 44.00 -9.86 24.59
CA GLN A 130 44.82 -8.90 25.36
C GLN A 130 44.44 -8.92 26.83
N GLU A 131 43.15 -8.84 27.14
CA GLU A 131 42.65 -8.87 28.51
C GLU A 131 43.07 -10.16 29.24
N ASN A 132 42.95 -11.32 28.57
CA ASN A 132 43.44 -12.59 29.13
C ASN A 132 44.94 -12.59 29.41
N LYS A 133 45.77 -11.95 28.57
CA LYS A 133 47.22 -11.85 28.81
C LYS A 133 47.52 -10.96 30.02
N VAL A 134 46.79 -9.85 30.18
CA VAL A 134 46.94 -8.94 31.32
C VAL A 134 46.53 -9.63 32.62
N LEU A 135 45.34 -10.22 32.65
CA LEU A 135 44.82 -10.95 33.82
C LEU A 135 45.74 -12.11 34.23
N LYS A 136 46.29 -12.84 33.26
CA LYS A 136 47.25 -13.92 33.55
C LYS A 136 48.53 -13.41 34.20
N ARG A 137 49.04 -12.25 33.79
CA ARG A 137 50.21 -11.61 34.43
C ARG A 137 49.88 -11.12 35.83
N GLU A 138 48.72 -10.51 36.03
CA GLU A 138 48.29 -10.06 37.36
C GLU A 138 48.13 -11.23 38.34
N LEU A 139 47.58 -12.36 37.88
CA LEU A 139 47.48 -13.58 38.68
C LEU A 139 48.86 -14.14 39.04
N LEU A 140 49.79 -14.19 38.09
CA LEU A 140 51.16 -14.65 38.36
C LEU A 140 51.84 -13.75 39.39
N ASN A 141 51.77 -12.44 39.23
CA ASN A 141 52.35 -11.48 40.16
C ASN A 141 51.74 -11.62 41.58
N LYS A 142 50.42 -11.74 41.69
CA LYS A 142 49.76 -12.00 43.00
C LYS A 142 50.17 -13.33 43.61
N THR A 143 50.42 -14.35 42.79
CA THR A 143 50.86 -15.67 43.26
C THR A 143 52.31 -15.60 43.76
N GLU A 144 53.18 -14.86 43.07
CA GLU A 144 54.55 -14.61 43.52
C GLU A 144 54.60 -13.77 44.81
N ASP A 145 53.77 -12.72 44.91
CA ASP A 145 53.64 -11.90 46.13
C ASP A 145 53.13 -12.70 47.32
N THR A 146 52.16 -13.61 47.11
CA THR A 146 51.67 -14.47 48.19
C THR A 146 52.69 -15.53 48.60
N LEU A 147 53.50 -16.05 47.67
CA LEU A 147 54.58 -16.98 47.97
C LEU A 147 55.75 -16.29 48.70
N SER A 148 56.10 -15.06 48.32
CA SER A 148 57.15 -14.29 48.98
C SER A 148 56.77 -13.92 50.42
N ILE A 149 55.54 -13.46 50.66
CA ILE A 149 55.01 -13.14 52.00
C ILE A 149 54.96 -14.40 52.89
N LYS A 150 54.64 -15.57 52.33
CA LYS A 150 54.60 -16.83 53.08
C LYS A 150 55.99 -17.29 53.50
N ASN A 151 56.99 -17.12 52.63
CA ASN A 151 58.38 -17.47 52.90
C ASN A 151 59.04 -16.52 53.92
N GLU A 152 58.63 -15.25 53.97
CA GLU A 152 59.13 -14.29 54.96
C GLU A 152 58.58 -14.56 56.37
N LYS A 153 57.34 -15.07 56.50
CA LYS A 153 56.73 -15.44 57.79
C LYS A 153 57.21 -16.76 58.39
N THR A 154 57.96 -17.58 57.64
CA THR A 154 58.45 -18.90 58.10
C THR A 154 59.93 -18.90 58.50
N ARG A 155 60.55 -17.72 58.56
CA ARG A 155 61.94 -17.50 58.98
C ARG A 155 61.98 -16.73 60.29
#